data_AF-A0A0V8JQP6-F1
#
_entry.id   AF-A0A0V8JQP6-F1
#
_cell.length_a   1.000
_cell.length_b   1.000
_cell.length_c   1.000
_cell.angle_alpha   90.00
_cell.angle_beta   90.00
_cell.angle_gamma   90.00
#
_symmetry.space_group_name_H-M   'P 1'
#
loop_
_entity.id
_entity.type
_entity.pdbx_description
1 polymer ?
#
loop_
_entity_poly.entity_id
_entity_poly.type
_entity_poly.pdbx_seq_one_letter_code
_entity_poly.pdbx_strand_id
1 'polypeptide(L)'
;MGVKHPLQHHFGEVTEIFHYIHDLCESAGLYIDWHGTTQTVQLYRNKESREAGDRYIGAIQYEGSNELQKRTPSTVSLRFRRSNLTSPFKYLLENITAFRKDTNKEPFVNAEAESIAFKFTALDEEAMETLRQIEDVLKMARCI
;
A
#
# COMPACT_ATOMS: atom_id res chain seq x y z
N MET A 1 12.73 -24.11 -4.21
CA MET A 1 13.03 -22.71 -4.59
C MET A 1 12.54 -21.83 -3.46
N GLY A 2 13.39 -20.98 -2.89
CA GLY A 2 13.00 -20.09 -1.78
C GLY A 2 11.97 -19.06 -2.22
N VAL A 3 11.10 -18.64 -1.28
CA VAL A 3 10.19 -17.51 -1.48
C VAL A 3 11.05 -16.26 -1.73
N LYS A 4 10.77 -15.55 -2.84
CA LYS A 4 11.44 -14.29 -3.16
C LYS A 4 10.71 -13.12 -2.55
N HIS A 5 11.47 -12.10 -2.14
CA HIS A 5 10.90 -10.84 -1.67
C HIS A 5 10.11 -10.15 -2.80
N PRO A 6 8.98 -9.48 -2.53
CA PRO A 6 8.17 -8.79 -3.55
C PRO A 6 8.98 -7.86 -4.47
N LEU A 7 9.96 -7.14 -3.89
CA LEU A 7 10.87 -6.25 -4.63
C LEU A 7 11.79 -6.96 -5.63
N GLN A 8 12.00 -8.26 -5.52
CA GLN A 8 12.89 -9.03 -6.41
C GLN A 8 12.19 -9.53 -7.68
N HIS A 9 10.89 -9.32 -7.80
CA HIS A 9 10.13 -9.68 -8.99
C HIS A 9 10.28 -8.64 -10.11
N HIS A 10 10.11 -9.09 -11.35
CA HIS A 10 10.20 -8.28 -12.56
C HIS A 10 8.99 -8.57 -13.45
N PHE A 11 7.96 -7.75 -13.37
CA PHE A 11 6.68 -7.88 -14.07
C PHE A 11 6.41 -6.69 -15.03
N GLY A 12 7.45 -5.95 -15.40
CA GLY A 12 7.33 -4.72 -16.19
C GLY A 12 6.83 -3.55 -15.35
N GLU A 13 5.96 -2.72 -15.91
CA GLU A 13 5.42 -1.49 -15.30
C GLU A 13 4.84 -1.72 -13.89
N VAL A 14 4.19 -2.86 -13.66
CA VAL A 14 3.61 -3.18 -12.33
C VAL A 14 4.68 -3.30 -11.24
N THR A 15 5.89 -3.75 -11.60
CA THR A 15 7.03 -3.76 -10.68
C THR A 15 7.51 -2.35 -10.38
N GLU A 16 7.57 -1.47 -11.38
CA GLU A 16 7.97 -0.07 -11.21
C GLU A 16 7.00 0.66 -10.28
N ILE A 17 5.69 0.45 -10.43
CA ILE A 17 4.67 0.96 -9.50
C ILE A 17 4.95 0.48 -8.08
N PHE A 18 5.24 -0.81 -7.90
CA PHE A 18 5.48 -1.37 -6.56
C PHE A 18 6.71 -0.75 -5.91
N HIS A 19 7.82 -0.65 -6.65
CA HIS A 19 9.06 -0.02 -6.18
C HIS A 19 8.83 1.45 -5.85
N TYR A 20 8.14 2.19 -6.72
CA TYR A 20 7.84 3.60 -6.47
C TYR A 20 7.02 3.79 -5.18
N ILE A 21 5.96 3.00 -4.98
CA ILE A 21 5.13 3.08 -3.77
C ILE A 21 5.93 2.66 -2.53
N HIS A 22 6.81 1.67 -2.67
CA HIS A 22 7.70 1.24 -1.60
C HIS A 22 8.62 2.38 -1.15
N ASP A 23 9.34 2.99 -2.09
CA ASP A 23 10.28 4.08 -1.82
C ASP A 23 9.56 5.31 -1.26
N LEU A 24 8.34 5.61 -1.73
CA LEU A 24 7.50 6.67 -1.20
C LEU A 24 7.06 6.43 0.24
N CYS A 25 6.68 5.19 0.59
CA CYS A 25 6.32 4.85 1.97
C CYS A 25 7.54 4.96 2.90
N GLU A 26 8.71 4.49 2.43
CA GLU A 26 9.96 4.57 3.17
C GLU A 26 10.44 6.02 3.32
N SER A 27 10.35 6.86 2.28
CA SER A 27 10.70 8.29 2.33
C SER A 27 9.78 9.09 3.26
N ALA A 28 8.50 8.70 3.36
CA ALA A 28 7.58 9.23 4.36
C ALA A 28 7.94 8.79 5.79
N GLY A 29 8.84 7.80 5.93
CA GLY A 29 9.39 7.29 7.18
C GLY A 29 8.59 6.17 7.81
N LEU A 30 7.81 5.44 7.01
CA LEU A 30 7.25 4.17 7.44
C LEU A 30 8.33 3.10 7.46
N TYR A 31 8.20 2.16 8.39
CA TYR A 31 9.02 0.96 8.39
C TYR A 31 8.33 -0.14 7.58
N ILE A 32 9.04 -0.71 6.62
CA ILE A 32 8.52 -1.75 5.74
C ILE A 32 9.11 -3.10 6.16
N ASP A 33 8.23 -4.06 6.46
CA ASP A 33 8.63 -5.41 6.85
C ASP A 33 8.04 -6.46 5.88
N TRP A 34 8.70 -7.61 5.83
CA TRP A 34 8.34 -8.71 4.94
C TRP A 34 8.32 -10.04 5.66
N HIS A 35 7.14 -10.69 5.64
CA HIS A 35 6.89 -11.95 6.34
C HIS A 35 6.86 -13.16 5.40
N GLY A 36 7.77 -13.21 4.43
CA GLY A 36 7.93 -14.39 3.58
C GLY A 36 6.78 -14.63 2.59
N THR A 37 6.11 -13.57 2.11
CA THR A 37 5.10 -13.66 1.04
C THR A 37 5.65 -13.13 -0.29
N THR A 38 5.31 -13.71 -1.44
CA THR A 38 5.81 -13.22 -2.74
C THR A 38 5.14 -11.94 -3.23
N GLN A 39 4.06 -11.52 -2.58
CA GLN A 39 3.15 -10.49 -3.12
C GLN A 39 3.05 -9.23 -2.28
N THR A 40 3.34 -9.33 -0.98
CA THR A 40 2.94 -8.30 -0.02
C THR A 40 4.10 -7.94 0.90
N VAL A 41 4.30 -6.64 1.09
CA VAL A 41 5.06 -6.08 2.20
C VAL A 41 4.12 -5.33 3.13
N GLN A 42 4.45 -5.30 4.42
CA GLN A 42 3.64 -4.65 5.45
C GLN A 42 4.26 -3.33 5.87
N LEU A 43 3.41 -2.34 6.14
CA LEU A 43 3.80 -0.99 6.54
C LEU A 43 3.54 -0.79 8.03
N TYR A 44 4.56 -0.37 8.76
CA TYR A 44 4.53 -0.03 10.17
C TYR A 44 4.88 1.45 10.35
N ARG A 45 4.45 2.03 11.47
CA ARG A 45 4.71 3.45 11.76
C ARG A 45 6.20 3.75 11.83
N ASN A 46 6.96 2.85 12.45
CA ASN A 46 8.41 2.86 12.55
C ASN A 46 8.87 1.45 13.00
N LYS A 47 10.19 1.27 13.10
CA LYS A 47 10.79 -0.01 13.46
C LYS A 47 10.49 -0.39 14.91
N GLU A 48 10.46 0.59 15.81
CA GLU A 48 10.22 0.40 17.24
C GLU A 48 8.80 -0.16 17.50
N SER A 49 7.79 0.39 16.83
CA SER A 49 6.42 -0.13 16.84
C SER A 49 6.37 -1.59 16.39
N ARG A 50 7.10 -1.94 15.31
CA ARG A 50 7.15 -3.31 14.82
C ARG A 50 7.75 -4.26 15.85
N GLU A 51 8.85 -3.87 16.48
CA GLU A 51 9.57 -4.66 17.49
C GLU A 51 8.76 -4.79 18.79
N ALA A 52 7.99 -3.76 19.15
CA ALA A 52 7.05 -3.78 20.28
C ALA A 52 5.81 -4.67 20.04
N GLY A 53 5.61 -5.16 18.81
CA GLY A 53 4.47 -6.02 18.45
C GLY A 53 3.22 -5.24 18.01
N ASP A 54 3.35 -3.96 17.69
CA ASP A 54 2.25 -3.19 17.11
C ASP A 54 1.79 -3.81 15.79
N ARG A 55 0.52 -3.61 15.47
CA ARG A 55 -0.04 -4.07 14.19
C ARG A 55 0.40 -3.15 13.05
N TYR A 56 0.63 -3.74 11.88
CA TYR A 56 0.87 -2.98 10.66
C TYR A 56 -0.31 -2.02 10.38
N ILE A 57 0.00 -0.83 9.87
CA ILE A 57 -1.00 0.18 9.49
C ILE A 57 -1.46 0.01 8.04
N GLY A 58 -0.66 -0.64 7.20
CA GLY A 58 -0.97 -0.85 5.80
C GLY A 58 -0.11 -1.90 5.13
N ALA A 59 -0.26 -2.03 3.82
CA ALA A 59 0.51 -2.97 3.00
C ALA A 59 0.58 -2.48 1.54
N ILE A 60 1.65 -2.87 0.86
CA ILE A 60 1.78 -2.77 -0.59
C ILE A 60 1.69 -4.18 -1.13
N GLN A 61 0.78 -4.41 -2.08
CA GLN A 61 0.49 -5.76 -2.57
C GLN A 61 0.30 -5.79 -4.08
N TYR A 62 0.92 -6.77 -4.74
CA TYR A 62 0.58 -7.16 -6.10
C TYR A 62 -0.81 -7.83 -6.16
N GLU A 63 -1.63 -7.42 -7.11
CA GLU A 63 -2.97 -7.97 -7.39
C GLU A 63 -3.13 -8.39 -8.86
N GLY A 64 -4.22 -9.11 -9.16
CA GLY A 64 -4.55 -9.58 -10.52
C GLY A 64 -4.07 -11.00 -10.85
N SER A 65 -3.24 -11.58 -9.98
CA SER A 65 -2.85 -12.98 -10.02
C SER A 65 -2.47 -13.49 -8.64
N ASN A 66 -2.98 -14.66 -8.24
CA ASN A 66 -2.52 -15.36 -7.03
C ASN A 66 -1.41 -16.37 -7.35
N GLU A 67 -1.16 -16.61 -8.65
CA GLU A 67 -0.17 -17.56 -9.15
C GLU A 67 0.77 -16.83 -10.10
N LEU A 68 1.75 -16.12 -9.54
CA LEU A 68 2.69 -15.26 -10.29
C LEU A 68 3.43 -16.00 -11.42
N GLN A 69 3.53 -17.33 -11.34
CA GLN A 69 4.13 -18.18 -12.37
C GLN A 69 3.21 -18.44 -13.58
N LYS A 70 1.89 -18.32 -13.39
CA LYS A 70 0.88 -18.58 -14.43
C LYS A 70 0.36 -17.29 -15.07
N ARG A 71 0.24 -16.23 -14.28
CA ARG A 71 -0.23 -14.92 -14.73
C ARG A 71 0.51 -13.84 -13.99
N THR A 72 0.98 -12.84 -14.72
CA THR A 72 1.60 -11.66 -14.13
C THR A 72 0.55 -10.82 -13.38
N PRO A 73 0.90 -10.22 -12.24
CA PRO A 73 0.03 -9.24 -11.60
C PRO A 73 -0.14 -8.04 -12.55
N SER A 74 -1.30 -7.40 -12.46
CA SER A 74 -1.68 -6.26 -13.32
C SER A 74 -1.89 -4.98 -12.52
N THR A 75 -1.78 -5.04 -11.20
CA THR A 75 -2.20 -3.95 -10.31
C THR A 75 -1.36 -3.99 -9.04
N VAL A 76 -1.02 -2.81 -8.53
CA VAL A 76 -0.47 -2.64 -7.19
C VAL A 76 -1.50 -1.96 -6.30
N SER A 77 -1.70 -2.53 -5.12
CA SER A 77 -2.66 -2.09 -4.13
C SER A 77 -1.90 -1.55 -2.92
N LEU A 78 -1.96 -0.25 -2.72
CA LEU A 78 -1.55 0.40 -1.48
C LEU A 78 -2.77 0.48 -0.57
N ARG A 79 -2.75 -0.25 0.54
CA ARG A 79 -3.91 -0.38 1.43
C ARG A 79 -3.56 -0.04 2.87
N PHE A 80 -4.50 0.55 3.58
CA PHE A 80 -4.37 0.93 4.99
C PHE A 80 -5.50 0.32 5.80
N ARG A 81 -5.16 -0.38 6.89
CA ARG A 81 -6.14 -1.09 7.72
C ARG A 81 -6.82 -0.11 8.67
N ARG A 82 -8.11 0.18 8.44
CA ARG A 82 -8.85 1.24 9.15
C ARG A 82 -8.74 1.14 10.68
N SER A 83 -8.83 -0.08 11.22
CA SER A 83 -8.78 -0.33 12.66
C SER A 83 -7.44 0.01 13.33
N ASN A 84 -6.36 0.15 12.54
CA ASN A 84 -5.00 0.37 13.04
C ASN A 84 -4.52 1.83 12.82
N LEU A 85 -5.35 2.66 12.18
CA LEU A 85 -5.08 4.07 11.95
C LEU A 85 -5.59 4.92 13.12
N THR A 86 -4.91 6.03 13.40
CA THR A 86 -5.48 7.07 14.26
C THR A 86 -6.62 7.79 13.54
N SER A 87 -7.57 8.38 14.27
CA SER A 87 -8.71 9.08 13.66
C SER A 87 -8.31 10.18 12.67
N PRO A 88 -7.32 11.06 12.95
CA PRO A 88 -6.89 12.08 11.99
C PRO A 88 -6.29 11.46 10.72
N PHE A 89 -5.45 10.44 10.87
CA PHE A 89 -4.80 9.79 9.74
C PHE A 89 -5.82 9.04 8.86
N LYS A 90 -6.76 8.33 9.48
CA LYS A 90 -7.87 7.69 8.78
C LYS A 90 -8.69 8.71 7.99
N TYR A 91 -9.09 9.81 8.63
CA TYR A 91 -9.88 10.86 7.98
C TYR A 91 -9.16 11.45 6.77
N LEU A 92 -7.87 11.77 6.88
CA LEU A 92 -7.10 12.34 5.78
C LEU A 92 -7.00 11.36 4.59
N LEU A 93 -6.71 10.08 4.85
CA LEU A 93 -6.70 9.05 3.80
C LEU A 93 -8.08 8.85 3.17
N GLU A 94 -9.16 8.92 3.96
CA GLU A 94 -10.52 8.76 3.46
C GLU A 94 -10.99 9.94 2.58
N ASN A 95 -10.35 11.10 2.66
CA ASN A 95 -10.66 12.23 1.77
C ASN A 95 -9.97 12.12 0.40
N ILE A 96 -8.98 11.24 0.24
CA ILE A 96 -8.39 10.94 -1.07
C ILE A 96 -9.29 9.93 -1.77
N THR A 97 -9.93 10.35 -2.86
CA THR A 97 -10.91 9.53 -3.60
C THR A 97 -10.35 8.98 -4.92
N ALA A 98 -9.39 9.68 -5.54
CA ALA A 98 -8.71 9.20 -6.74
C ALA A 98 -8.06 7.84 -6.49
N PHE A 99 -8.20 6.92 -7.45
CA PHE A 99 -7.72 5.53 -7.38
C PHE A 99 -8.25 4.67 -6.21
N ARG A 100 -9.18 5.19 -5.39
CA ARG A 100 -9.69 4.50 -4.21
C ARG A 100 -10.65 3.37 -4.59
N LYS A 101 -10.32 2.15 -4.16
CA LYS A 101 -11.05 0.90 -4.35
C LYS A 101 -10.98 0.04 -3.09
N ASP A 102 -11.73 0.43 -2.06
CA ASP A 102 -11.89 -0.28 -0.79
C ASP A 102 -12.46 -1.68 -0.98
N THR A 103 -13.28 -1.86 -2.02
CA THR A 103 -13.91 -3.10 -2.44
C THR A 103 -13.57 -3.41 -3.90
N ASN A 104 -13.75 -4.67 -4.32
CA ASN A 104 -13.56 -5.10 -5.71
C ASN A 104 -14.78 -4.87 -6.61
N LYS A 105 -15.89 -4.37 -6.06
CA LYS A 105 -17.17 -4.18 -6.75
C LYS A 105 -17.79 -2.86 -6.35
N GLU A 106 -18.52 -2.24 -7.27
CA GLU A 106 -19.19 -0.98 -6.98
C GLU A 106 -20.24 -1.12 -5.86
N PRO A 107 -20.37 -0.12 -4.97
CA PRO A 107 -19.55 1.10 -4.89
C PRO A 107 -18.12 0.80 -4.39
N PHE A 108 -17.12 1.35 -5.08
CA PHE A 108 -15.70 1.11 -4.78
C PHE A 108 -15.25 1.72 -3.46
N VAL A 109 -15.89 2.82 -3.05
CA VAL A 109 -15.64 3.49 -1.77
C VAL A 109 -16.66 2.98 -0.76
N ASN A 110 -16.18 2.37 0.32
CA ASN A 110 -17.02 1.81 1.37
C ASN A 110 -16.39 2.08 2.74
N ALA A 111 -17.06 2.90 3.55
CA ALA A 111 -16.61 3.24 4.90
C ALA A 111 -16.53 2.02 5.84
N GLU A 112 -17.34 0.99 5.58
CA GLU A 112 -17.40 -0.24 6.37
C GLU A 112 -16.38 -1.29 5.93
N ALA A 113 -15.65 -1.06 4.83
CA ALA A 113 -14.61 -2.00 4.41
C ALA A 113 -13.48 -2.06 5.45
N GLU A 114 -12.73 -3.16 5.50
CA GLU A 114 -11.63 -3.29 6.46
C GLU A 114 -10.48 -2.31 6.18
N SER A 115 -10.26 -2.00 4.89
CA SER A 115 -9.13 -1.19 4.45
C SER A 115 -9.56 -0.04 3.53
N ILE A 116 -8.86 1.08 3.65
CA ILE A 116 -8.82 2.13 2.63
C ILE A 116 -7.79 1.67 1.62
N ALA A 117 -8.17 1.45 0.37
CA ALA A 117 -7.25 0.88 -0.62
C ALA A 117 -7.19 1.74 -1.88
N PHE A 118 -5.98 1.98 -2.38
CA PHE A 118 -5.68 2.67 -3.62
C PHE A 118 -5.06 1.69 -4.59
N LYS A 119 -5.60 1.60 -5.81
CA LYS A 119 -5.19 0.59 -6.78
C LYS A 119 -4.68 1.24 -8.06
N PHE A 120 -3.43 0.97 -8.38
CA PHE A 120 -2.71 1.56 -9.50
C PHE A 120 -2.36 0.50 -10.54
N THR A 121 -2.55 0.86 -11.81
CA THR A 121 -2.18 0.03 -12.97
C THR A 121 -1.12 0.67 -13.85
N ALA A 122 -0.85 1.97 -13.65
CA ALA A 122 0.16 2.77 -14.33
C ALA A 122 0.65 3.89 -13.41
N LEU A 123 1.79 4.51 -13.72
CA LEU A 123 2.31 5.74 -13.09
C LEU A 123 2.10 6.96 -14.00
N ASP A 124 0.84 7.25 -14.35
CA ASP A 124 0.49 8.48 -15.05
C ASP A 124 0.49 9.71 -14.12
N GLU A 125 0.25 10.89 -14.68
CA GLU A 125 0.27 12.16 -13.94
C GLU A 125 -0.71 12.17 -12.76
N GLU A 126 -1.92 11.63 -12.95
CA GLU A 126 -2.97 11.57 -11.92
C GLU A 126 -2.59 10.59 -10.79
N ALA A 127 -2.03 9.42 -11.14
CA ALA A 127 -1.52 8.46 -10.18
C ALA A 127 -0.38 9.06 -9.34
N MET A 128 0.56 9.77 -9.99
CA MET A 128 1.67 10.42 -9.33
C MET A 128 1.22 11.54 -8.40
N GLU A 129 0.23 12.34 -8.79
CA GLU A 129 -0.36 13.36 -7.93
C GLU A 129 -1.06 12.73 -6.72
N THR A 130 -1.86 11.68 -6.93
CA THR A 130 -2.54 10.94 -5.85
C THR A 130 -1.53 10.35 -4.87
N LEU A 131 -0.44 9.77 -5.37
CA LEU A 131 0.62 9.20 -4.54
C LEU A 131 1.33 10.27 -3.71
N ARG A 132 1.58 11.47 -4.26
CA ARG A 132 2.12 12.61 -3.49
C ARG A 132 1.16 13.06 -2.39
N GLN A 133 -0.14 13.14 -2.67
CA GLN A 133 -1.14 13.46 -1.64
C GLN A 133 -1.12 12.41 -0.51
N ILE A 134 -1.01 11.12 -0.85
CA ILE A 134 -0.86 10.06 0.14
C ILE A 134 0.44 10.25 0.94
N GLU A 135 1.57 10.52 0.27
CA GLU A 135 2.86 10.79 0.94
C GLU A 135 2.77 11.93 1.96
N ASP A 136 2.11 13.03 1.61
CA ASP A 136 1.90 14.16 2.51
C ASP A 136 1.09 13.76 3.74
N VAL A 137 0.05 12.94 3.55
CA VAL A 137 -0.74 12.39 4.66
C VAL A 137 0.11 11.47 5.55
N LEU A 138 0.95 10.61 4.97
CA LEU A 138 1.87 9.74 5.71
C LEU A 138 2.88 10.55 6.53
N LYS A 139 3.43 11.63 5.96
CA LYS A 139 4.37 12.54 6.64
C LYS A 139 3.69 13.28 7.80
N MET A 140 2.48 13.78 7.61
CA MET A 140 1.72 14.46 8.68
C MET A 140 1.42 13.53 9.86
N ALA A 141 1.11 12.26 9.59
CA ALA A 141 0.80 11.28 10.63
C ALA A 141 1.96 10.98 11.59
N ARG A 142 3.19 11.42 11.28
CA ARG A 142 4.36 11.33 12.17
C ARG A 142 4.50 12.50 13.13
N CYS A 143 3.83 13.61 12.86
CA CYS A 143 3.92 14.85 13.65
C CYS A 143 2.86 14.95 14.75
N ILE A 144 1.99 13.94 14.89
CA ILE A 144 0.86 13.87 15.85
C ILE A 144 1.10 12.71 16.81
#